data_AF-A0A0P0W0B9-F1
#
_entry.id   AF-A0A0P0W0B9-F1
#
_cell.length_a   1.000
_cell.length_b   1.000
_cell.length_c   1.000
_cell.angle_alpha   90.00
_cell.angle_beta   90.00
_cell.angle_gamma   90.00
#
_symmetry.space_group_name_H-M   'P 1'
#
loop_
_entity.id
_entity.type
_entity.pdbx_description
1 polymer ?
#
loop_
_entity_poly.entity_id
_entity_poly.type
_entity_poly.pdbx_seq_one_letter_code
_entity_poly.pdbx_strand_id
1 'polypeptide(L)'
;RELGYFQPNYMGIQWMGQVLPDILPVKPDEGPDHVSRERGAIMIGAAPLPLNYNVPVLSKDIPTIRRITRRVTGRGGGLPTVQALALSHGDDCTEIACFLDPDHVSADQVQQQVEQIAAEQGLEVEKGYFTDFSKDAMLEKYFKIVLSVD
;
A
#
# COMPACT_ATOMS: atom_id res chain seq x y z
N ARG A 1 13.14 -2.27 8.11
CA ARG A 1 13.36 -1.31 7.01
C ARG A 1 14.11 -0.15 7.63
N GLU A 2 15.40 0.02 7.28
CA GLU A 2 16.26 1.11 7.77
C GLU A 2 15.75 2.51 7.35
N LEU A 3 14.83 2.56 6.38
CA LEU A 3 14.51 3.75 5.60
C LEU A 3 13.17 4.42 5.95
N GLY A 4 12.50 3.95 7.02
CA GLY A 4 11.16 4.43 7.37
C GLY A 4 10.09 4.12 6.31
N TYR A 5 8.94 4.77 6.45
CA TYR A 5 7.85 4.78 5.46
C TYR A 5 7.56 6.24 5.10
N PHE A 6 6.91 6.46 3.96
CA PHE A 6 6.53 7.79 3.47
C PHE A 6 5.83 8.61 4.54
N GLN A 7 6.35 9.80 4.83
CA GLN A 7 5.70 10.77 5.71
C GLN A 7 5.08 11.88 4.86
N PRO A 8 3.87 12.37 5.18
CA PRO A 8 3.32 13.55 4.53
C PRO A 8 4.24 14.75 4.79
N ASN A 9 4.55 15.50 3.75
CA ASN A 9 5.31 16.73 3.89
C ASN A 9 4.35 17.78 4.44
N TYR A 10 4.43 18.09 5.74
CA TYR A 10 3.45 18.96 6.40
C TYR A 10 3.37 20.38 5.77
N MET A 11 4.41 20.90 5.08
CA MET A 11 4.38 22.26 4.45
C MET A 11 5.31 22.47 3.23
N GLY A 12 5.57 21.47 2.37
CA GLY A 12 6.43 21.72 1.20
C GLY A 12 6.35 20.63 0.14
N ILE A 13 6.49 21.02 -1.13
CA ILE A 13 6.62 20.13 -2.31
C ILE A 13 7.98 19.39 -2.29
N GLN A 14 8.52 19.09 -1.11
CA GLN A 14 9.80 18.42 -0.91
C GLN A 14 9.58 17.07 -0.26
N TRP A 15 9.80 16.02 -1.04
CA TRP A 15 9.89 14.65 -0.57
C TRP A 15 10.83 14.54 0.63
N MET A 16 10.31 14.07 1.77
CA MET A 16 11.12 13.64 2.91
C MET A 16 11.22 12.12 2.90
N GLY A 17 12.34 11.61 2.42
CA GLY A 17 12.64 10.18 2.32
C GLY A 17 14.12 9.96 2.07
N GLN A 18 14.56 8.70 2.00
CA GLN A 18 15.96 8.42 1.67
C GLN A 18 16.29 8.99 0.29
N VAL A 19 17.31 9.84 0.23
CA VAL A 19 17.86 10.33 -1.03
C VAL A 19 18.52 9.14 -1.73
N LEU A 20 18.09 8.85 -2.96
CA LEU A 20 18.77 7.86 -3.80
C LEU A 20 20.24 8.28 -3.94
N PRO A 21 21.20 7.34 -3.89
CA PRO A 21 22.59 7.67 -4.18
C PRO A 21 22.67 8.26 -5.60
N ASP A 22 23.64 9.16 -5.81
CA ASP A 22 23.83 9.79 -7.13
C ASP A 22 24.12 8.73 -8.21
N ILE A 23 24.65 7.57 -7.82
CA ILE A 23 24.81 6.38 -8.67
C ILE A 23 24.02 5.21 -8.06
N LEU A 24 23.15 4.59 -8.85
CA LEU A 24 22.34 3.46 -8.39
C LEU A 24 23.18 2.23 -8.06
N PRO A 25 22.83 1.48 -7.00
CA PRO A 25 23.54 0.25 -6.62
C PRO A 25 23.29 -0.91 -7.60
N VAL A 26 22.30 -0.77 -8.49
CA VAL A 26 21.94 -1.75 -9.52
C VAL A 26 21.77 -0.99 -10.82
N LYS A 27 22.34 -1.53 -11.90
CA LYS A 27 22.20 -0.98 -13.25
C LYS A 27 20.72 -1.03 -13.68
N PRO A 28 20.14 0.10 -14.14
CA PRO A 28 18.79 0.10 -14.72
C PRO A 28 18.70 -0.74 -15.99
N ASP A 29 17.51 -1.28 -16.27
CA ASP A 29 17.21 -1.88 -17.57
C ASP A 29 17.31 -0.83 -18.68
N GLU A 30 16.81 0.38 -18.41
CA GLU A 30 16.81 1.53 -19.32
C GLU A 30 17.24 2.81 -18.61
N GLY A 31 17.95 3.67 -19.34
CA GLY A 31 18.45 4.97 -18.84
C GLY A 31 19.80 4.91 -18.13
N PRO A 32 20.28 6.07 -17.62
CA PRO A 32 21.57 6.16 -16.95
C PRO A 32 21.53 5.58 -15.54
N ASP A 33 22.66 5.07 -15.06
CA ASP A 33 22.87 4.66 -13.66
C ASP A 33 23.04 5.86 -12.71
N HIS A 34 23.34 7.05 -13.25
CA HIS A 34 23.36 8.31 -12.52
C HIS A 34 21.96 8.92 -12.39
N VAL A 35 21.49 9.10 -11.17
CA VAL A 35 20.13 9.58 -10.85
C VAL A 35 20.13 11.07 -10.50
N SER A 36 19.30 11.85 -11.20
CA SER A 36 19.00 13.23 -10.79
C SER A 36 18.18 13.23 -9.51
N ARG A 37 18.59 14.01 -8.51
CA ARG A 37 17.89 14.12 -7.23
C ARG A 37 16.48 14.68 -7.38
N GLU A 38 16.25 15.52 -8.38
CA GLU A 38 14.97 16.15 -8.68
C GLU A 38 13.98 15.17 -9.33
N ARG A 39 14.46 14.12 -10.01
CA ARG A 39 13.64 13.19 -10.80
C ARG A 39 13.56 11.79 -10.21
N GLY A 40 14.60 11.34 -9.50
CA GLY A 40 14.67 10.00 -8.93
C GLY A 40 14.75 8.90 -9.99
N ALA A 41 14.22 7.72 -9.65
CA ALA A 41 14.14 6.55 -10.52
C ALA A 41 12.68 6.09 -10.65
N ILE A 42 12.34 5.47 -11.77
CA ILE A 42 11.00 4.94 -12.06
C ILE A 42 11.12 3.43 -12.30
N MET A 43 10.15 2.67 -11.80
CA MET A 43 9.98 1.26 -12.12
C MET A 43 8.73 1.10 -12.99
N ILE A 44 8.87 0.41 -14.11
CA ILE A 44 7.77 0.08 -15.02
C ILE A 44 7.66 -1.44 -15.08
N GLY A 45 6.44 -1.96 -14.97
CA GLY A 45 6.18 -3.40 -15.04
C GLY A 45 4.72 -3.68 -15.33
N ALA A 46 4.41 -4.97 -15.44
CA ALA A 46 3.06 -5.48 -15.62
C ALA A 46 2.78 -6.53 -14.53
N ALA A 47 1.58 -6.48 -13.96
CA ALA A 47 1.09 -7.43 -12.95
C ALA A 47 -0.42 -7.63 -13.13
N PRO A 48 -1.00 -8.74 -12.62
CA PRO A 48 -2.43 -8.85 -12.45
C PRO A 48 -3.00 -7.64 -11.69
N LEU A 49 -4.24 -7.27 -11.99
CA LEU A 49 -4.86 -6.08 -11.38
C LEU A 49 -5.06 -6.31 -9.88
N PRO A 50 -4.37 -5.57 -9.02
CA PRO A 50 -4.54 -5.68 -7.58
C PRO A 50 -5.78 -4.92 -7.11
N LEU A 51 -6.24 -5.24 -5.90
CA LEU A 51 -7.17 -4.39 -5.17
C LEU A 51 -6.49 -3.76 -3.96
N ASN A 52 -6.84 -2.50 -3.69
CA ASN A 52 -6.41 -1.77 -2.51
C ASN A 52 -7.56 -1.69 -1.51
N TYR A 53 -7.38 -2.28 -0.33
CA TYR A 53 -8.38 -2.34 0.73
C TYR A 53 -7.75 -1.89 2.06
N ASN A 54 -8.20 -0.77 2.60
CA ASN A 54 -7.69 -0.20 3.85
C ASN A 54 -8.59 -0.58 5.00
N VAL A 55 -8.00 -1.02 6.11
CA VAL A 55 -8.72 -1.38 7.34
C VAL A 55 -8.32 -0.42 8.47
N PRO A 56 -9.18 0.51 8.91
CA PRO A 56 -8.90 1.39 10.03
C PRO A 56 -8.85 0.63 11.36
N VAL A 57 -7.85 0.92 12.18
CA VAL A 57 -7.69 0.41 13.54
C VAL A 57 -7.62 1.61 14.48
N LEU A 58 -8.49 1.63 15.50
CA LEU A 58 -8.61 2.74 16.45
C LEU A 58 -7.46 2.72 17.47
N SER A 59 -6.27 3.07 16.99
CA SER A 59 -5.06 3.14 17.79
C SER A 59 -4.02 4.07 17.16
N LYS A 60 -3.26 4.76 18.03
CA LYS A 60 -2.05 5.51 17.66
C LYS A 60 -0.76 4.73 17.85
N ASP A 61 -0.84 3.51 18.39
CA ASP A 61 0.33 2.69 18.67
C ASP A 61 0.84 2.04 17.37
N ILE A 62 1.52 2.84 16.55
CA ILE A 62 2.13 2.43 15.29
C ILE A 62 3.02 1.19 15.46
N PRO A 63 3.88 1.05 16.50
CA PRO A 63 4.60 -0.20 16.75
C PRO A 63 3.70 -1.43 16.86
N THR A 64 2.59 -1.33 17.58
CA THR A 64 1.61 -2.41 17.70
C THR A 64 0.91 -2.70 16.38
N ILE A 65 0.41 -1.67 15.69
CA ILE A 65 -0.23 -1.86 14.38
C ILE A 65 0.74 -2.49 13.37
N ARG A 66 2.02 -2.09 13.35
CA ARG A 66 3.04 -2.73 12.49
C ARG A 66 3.25 -4.21 12.79
N ARG A 67 3.08 -4.66 14.04
CA ARG A 67 3.13 -6.09 14.38
C ARG A 67 1.90 -6.81 13.83
N ILE A 68 0.72 -6.20 13.94
CA ILE A 68 -0.54 -6.72 13.35
C ILE A 68 -0.40 -6.81 11.83
N THR A 69 -0.05 -5.71 11.16
CA THR A 69 0.19 -5.63 9.72
C THR A 69 1.11 -6.74 9.24
N ARG A 70 2.24 -6.99 9.94
CA ARG A 70 3.16 -8.06 9.56
C ARG A 70 2.48 -9.44 9.55
N ARG A 71 1.66 -9.74 10.56
CA ARG A 71 0.91 -11.01 10.67
C ARG A 71 -0.20 -11.14 9.63
N VAL A 72 -0.67 -10.04 9.05
CA VAL A 72 -1.63 -10.04 7.95
C VAL A 72 -0.95 -10.36 6.61
N THR A 73 0.27 -9.84 6.39
CA THR A 73 0.98 -10.02 5.11
C THR A 73 1.41 -11.46 4.85
N GLY A 74 1.37 -11.90 3.59
CA GLY A 74 1.85 -13.23 3.19
C GLY A 74 3.32 -13.44 3.50
N ARG A 75 4.14 -12.39 3.37
CA ARG A 75 5.56 -12.43 3.78
C ARG A 75 5.74 -12.72 5.28
N GLY A 76 4.80 -12.31 6.11
CA GLY A 76 4.82 -12.56 7.56
C GLY A 76 4.09 -13.84 7.97
N GLY A 77 3.70 -14.70 7.02
CA GLY A 77 2.98 -15.94 7.28
C GLY A 77 1.46 -15.77 7.41
N GLY A 78 0.92 -14.60 7.07
CA GLY A 78 -0.51 -14.32 7.04
C GLY A 78 -1.17 -14.77 5.74
N LEU A 79 -2.07 -13.94 5.23
CA LEU A 79 -2.83 -14.24 4.01
C LEU A 79 -1.90 -14.26 2.78
N PRO A 80 -2.02 -15.26 1.89
CA PRO A 80 -1.19 -15.34 0.69
C PRO A 80 -1.40 -14.10 -0.19
N THR A 81 -0.38 -13.71 -0.96
CA THR A 81 -0.36 -12.53 -1.87
C THR A 81 -0.59 -11.16 -1.24
N VAL A 82 -1.11 -11.07 -0.01
CA VAL A 82 -1.35 -9.80 0.68
C VAL A 82 -0.03 -9.12 1.04
N GLN A 83 0.09 -7.88 0.58
CA GLN A 83 1.06 -6.91 1.05
C GLN A 83 0.33 -5.83 1.83
N ALA A 84 0.89 -5.35 2.92
CA ALA A 84 0.20 -4.34 3.72
C ALA A 84 1.18 -3.44 4.47
N LEU A 85 0.73 -2.21 4.74
CA LEU A 85 1.46 -1.17 5.46
C LEU A 85 0.58 -0.58 6.57
N ALA A 86 1.19 -0.24 7.69
CA ALA A 86 0.55 0.56 8.74
C ALA A 86 0.80 2.04 8.45
N LEU A 87 -0.26 2.82 8.28
CA LEU A 87 -0.20 4.25 7.95
C LEU A 87 -1.05 5.04 8.96
N SER A 88 -0.56 6.20 9.37
CA SER A 88 -1.37 7.13 10.17
C SER A 88 -2.53 7.66 9.33
N HIS A 89 -3.74 7.66 9.89
CA HIS A 89 -4.95 8.14 9.23
C HIS A 89 -5.69 9.11 10.16
N GLY A 90 -5.77 10.39 9.79
CA GLY A 90 -6.31 11.43 10.68
C GLY A 90 -5.54 11.58 12.01
N ASP A 91 -6.18 12.17 13.00
CA ASP A 91 -5.54 12.49 14.29
C ASP A 91 -5.50 11.31 15.26
N ASP A 92 -6.44 10.35 15.14
CA ASP A 92 -6.73 9.34 16.15
C ASP A 92 -6.64 7.88 15.71
N CYS A 93 -6.43 7.59 14.41
CA CYS A 93 -6.41 6.20 13.94
C CYS A 93 -5.20 5.88 13.05
N THR A 94 -4.94 4.59 12.95
CA THR A 94 -3.95 4.03 12.02
C THR A 94 -4.70 3.07 11.12
N GLU A 95 -4.46 3.13 9.82
CA GLU A 95 -5.01 2.16 8.89
C GLU A 95 -3.96 1.11 8.52
N ILE A 96 -4.44 -0.11 8.30
CA ILE A 96 -3.68 -1.16 7.62
C ILE A 96 -4.07 -1.08 6.15
N ALA A 97 -3.25 -0.41 5.36
CA ALA A 97 -3.43 -0.30 3.92
C ALA A 97 -2.97 -1.59 3.24
N CYS A 98 -3.90 -2.35 2.66
CA CYS A 98 -3.64 -3.65 2.07
C CYS A 98 -3.72 -3.61 0.55
N PHE A 99 -2.77 -4.29 -0.07
CA PHE A 99 -2.72 -4.62 -1.48
C PHE A 99 -2.90 -6.13 -1.60
N LEU A 100 -3.93 -6.56 -2.33
CA LEU A 100 -4.32 -7.96 -2.43
C LEU A 100 -4.57 -8.36 -3.87
N ASP A 101 -4.26 -9.62 -4.17
CA ASP A 101 -4.63 -10.26 -5.43
C ASP A 101 -6.07 -10.80 -5.30
N PRO A 102 -7.05 -10.25 -6.04
CA PRO A 102 -8.46 -10.62 -5.91
C PRO A 102 -8.76 -12.07 -6.31
N ASP A 103 -7.87 -12.73 -7.07
CA ASP A 103 -8.08 -14.13 -7.47
C ASP A 103 -7.69 -15.10 -6.33
N HIS A 104 -7.01 -14.61 -5.29
CA HIS A 104 -6.49 -15.44 -4.19
C HIS A 104 -7.02 -15.06 -2.81
N VAL A 105 -7.27 -13.76 -2.57
CA VAL A 105 -7.73 -13.24 -1.28
C VAL A 105 -8.81 -12.18 -1.49
N SER A 106 -9.89 -12.24 -0.71
CA SER A 106 -10.95 -11.23 -0.72
C SER A 106 -10.75 -10.15 0.36
N ALA A 107 -11.39 -9.00 0.17
CA ALA A 107 -11.42 -7.94 1.19
C ALA A 107 -12.03 -8.42 2.53
N ASP A 108 -13.05 -9.28 2.48
CA ASP A 108 -13.66 -9.85 3.69
C ASP A 108 -12.67 -10.73 4.47
N GLN A 109 -11.84 -11.51 3.76
CA GLN A 109 -10.78 -12.31 4.41
C GLN A 109 -9.74 -11.40 5.08
N VAL A 110 -9.35 -10.30 4.42
CA VAL A 110 -8.45 -9.30 5.01
C VAL A 110 -9.08 -8.67 6.24
N GLN A 111 -10.33 -8.21 6.15
CA GLN A 111 -11.07 -7.60 7.26
C GLN A 111 -11.11 -8.55 8.48
N GLN A 112 -11.56 -9.78 8.28
CA GLN A 112 -11.64 -10.79 9.35
C GLN A 112 -10.28 -11.09 9.97
N GLN A 113 -9.23 -11.20 9.15
CA GLN A 113 -7.88 -11.47 9.64
C GLN A 113 -7.34 -10.33 10.50
N VAL A 114 -7.59 -9.08 10.09
CA VAL A 114 -7.20 -7.89 10.87
C VAL A 114 -7.98 -7.84 12.19
N GLU A 115 -9.30 -8.01 12.15
CA GLU A 115 -10.16 -8.04 13.33
C GLU A 115 -9.72 -9.11 14.33
N GLN A 116 -9.44 -10.33 13.87
CA GLN A 116 -8.99 -11.42 14.72
C GLN A 116 -7.68 -11.10 15.43
N ILE A 117 -6.68 -10.59 14.70
CA ILE A 117 -5.35 -10.28 15.26
C ILE A 117 -5.44 -9.06 16.19
N ALA A 118 -6.25 -8.06 15.85
CA ALA A 118 -6.45 -6.86 16.65
C ALA A 118 -7.18 -7.17 17.96
N ALA A 119 -8.16 -8.08 17.94
CA ALA A 119 -8.86 -8.54 19.13
C ALA A 119 -7.93 -9.18 20.17
N GLU A 120 -6.88 -9.91 19.74
CA GLU A 120 -5.84 -10.43 20.63
C GLU A 120 -5.07 -9.33 21.38
N GLN A 121 -5.10 -8.10 20.88
CA GLN A 121 -4.48 -6.91 21.48
C GLN A 121 -5.52 -5.97 22.11
N GLY A 122 -6.80 -6.34 22.14
CA GLY A 122 -7.89 -5.51 22.66
C GLY A 122 -8.14 -4.24 21.84
N LEU A 123 -7.80 -4.24 20.55
CA LEU A 123 -7.97 -3.10 19.66
C LEU A 123 -9.28 -3.21 18.86
N GLU A 124 -9.95 -2.08 18.72
CA GLU A 124 -11.15 -1.95 17.89
C GLU A 124 -10.76 -1.68 16.42
N VAL A 125 -11.49 -2.32 15.51
CA VAL A 125 -11.27 -2.26 14.07
C VAL A 125 -12.56 -1.79 13.42
N GLU A 126 -12.47 -0.80 12.55
CA GLU A 126 -13.61 -0.31 11.78
C GLU A 126 -13.75 -1.09 10.47
N LYS A 127 -14.89 -0.91 9.80
CA LYS A 127 -15.13 -1.49 8.49
C LYS A 127 -14.16 -0.90 7.46
N GLY A 128 -13.39 -1.77 6.81
CA GLY A 128 -12.48 -1.35 5.75
C GLY A 128 -13.19 -0.94 4.46
N TYR A 129 -12.43 -0.30 3.58
CA TYR A 129 -12.92 0.26 2.32
C TYR A 129 -11.89 0.12 1.19
N PHE A 130 -12.38 0.10 -0.05
CA PHE A 130 -11.53 0.14 -1.23
C PHE A 130 -11.08 1.57 -1.53
N THR A 131 -9.81 1.76 -1.88
CA THR A 131 -9.28 3.08 -2.29
C THR A 131 -9.28 3.29 -3.80
N ASP A 132 -9.51 2.23 -4.58
CA ASP A 132 -9.46 2.24 -6.04
C ASP A 132 -10.74 1.67 -6.67
N PHE A 133 -10.82 1.81 -7.99
CA PHE A 133 -11.90 1.22 -8.78
C PHE A 133 -11.88 -0.32 -8.70
N SER A 134 -13.08 -0.91 -8.79
CA SER A 134 -13.18 -2.34 -9.07
C SER A 134 -12.67 -2.65 -10.47
N LYS A 135 -12.32 -3.92 -10.72
CA LYS A 135 -11.92 -4.41 -12.04
C LYS A 135 -12.95 -4.06 -13.12
N ASP A 136 -14.23 -4.26 -12.83
CA ASP A 136 -15.31 -3.96 -13.77
C ASP A 136 -15.42 -2.46 -14.06
N ALA A 137 -15.32 -1.62 -13.02
CA ALA A 137 -15.35 -0.16 -13.19
C ALA A 137 -14.14 0.36 -13.99
N MET A 138 -12.96 -0.24 -13.81
CA MET A 138 -11.79 0.07 -14.63
C MET A 138 -11.99 -0.32 -16.10
N LEU A 139 -12.52 -1.52 -16.36
CA LEU A 139 -12.80 -1.99 -17.73
C LEU A 139 -13.85 -1.12 -18.41
N GLU A 140 -14.95 -0.79 -17.72
CA GLU A 140 -15.98 0.09 -18.25
C GLU A 140 -15.40 1.46 -18.63
N LYS A 141 -14.57 2.03 -17.76
CA LYS A 141 -13.90 3.31 -18.01
C LYS A 141 -12.92 3.22 -19.17
N TYR A 142 -12.16 2.14 -19.27
CA TYR A 142 -11.26 1.88 -20.39
C TYR A 142 -12.02 1.82 -21.71
N PHE A 143 -13.10 1.04 -21.78
CA PHE A 143 -13.92 0.95 -22.99
C PHE A 143 -14.58 2.28 -23.34
N LYS A 144 -15.06 3.05 -22.35
CA LYS A 144 -15.57 4.40 -22.59
C LYS A 144 -14.52 5.30 -23.23
N ILE A 145 -13.28 5.28 -22.72
CA ILE A 145 -12.18 6.06 -23.30
C ILE A 145 -11.95 5.62 -24.74
N VAL A 146 -11.67 4.33 -24.98
CA VAL A 146 -11.32 3.79 -26.31
C VAL A 146 -12.45 3.99 -27.33
N LEU A 147 -13.71 3.83 -26.94
CA LEU A 147 -14.87 3.98 -27.82
C LEU A 147 -15.34 5.43 -27.97
N SER A 148 -14.80 6.37 -27.18
CA SER A 148 -15.06 7.82 -27.30
C SER A 148 -14.04 8.56 -28.18
N VAL A 149 -13.03 7.85 -28.69
CA VAL A 149 -12.01 8.39 -29.61
C VAL A 149 -12.46 8.32 -31.09
N ASP A 150 -13.71 7.93 -31.37
CA ASP A 150 -14.32 7.99 -32.71
C ASP A 150 -15.26 9.20 -32.86
#